data_AF-A0A929B4X2-F1
#
_entry.id   AF-A0A929B4X2-F1
#
_cell.length_a   1.000
_cell.length_b   1.000
_cell.length_c   1.000
_cell.angle_alpha   90.00
_cell.angle_beta   90.00
_cell.angle_gamma   90.00
#
_symmetry.space_group_name_H-M   'P 1'
#
loop_
_entity.id
_entity.type
_entity.pdbx_description
1 polymer ?
#
loop_
_entity_poly.entity_id
_entity_poly.type
_entity_poly.pdbx_seq_one_letter_code
_entity_poly.pdbx_strand_id
1 'polypeptide(L)'
;MATAHTPSGTAPLCEEEFAALLEGMVADFAPLVFAVVQEYGERIDGRIAAWGLAFDDRAEVVGVDSGLRMSLSTPERALRGFARGEHIRARLVWFNADAATPAET
;
A
#
# COMPACT_ATOMS: atom_id res chain seq x y z
N MET A 1 16.33 -20.51 -29.50
CA MET A 1 17.59 -19.87 -29.10
C MET A 1 17.57 -18.45 -29.64
N ALA A 2 16.99 -17.51 -28.90
CA ALA A 2 16.94 -16.10 -29.29
C ALA A 2 18.01 -15.37 -28.47
N THR A 3 19.06 -14.92 -29.15
CA THR A 3 20.11 -14.07 -28.58
C THR A 3 19.55 -12.68 -28.35
N ALA A 4 19.43 -12.27 -27.10
CA ALA A 4 19.17 -10.87 -26.75
C ALA A 4 20.41 -10.04 -27.14
N HIS A 5 20.24 -9.17 -28.13
CA HIS A 5 21.22 -8.15 -28.48
C HIS A 5 20.99 -6.95 -27.57
N THR A 6 21.85 -6.77 -26.57
CA THR A 6 21.88 -5.55 -25.76
C THR A 6 22.76 -4.52 -26.45
N PRO A 7 22.24 -3.34 -26.86
CA PRO A 7 23.08 -2.29 -27.42
C PRO A 7 23.75 -1.51 -26.27
N SER A 8 24.89 -2.01 -25.81
CA SER A 8 26.04 -1.27 -25.20
C SER A 8 27.01 -2.31 -24.64
N GLY A 9 28.30 -2.13 -24.89
CA GLY A 9 29.37 -3.11 -24.66
C GLY A 9 29.72 -3.40 -23.19
N THR A 10 28.73 -3.54 -22.31
CA THR A 10 28.89 -4.00 -20.93
C THR A 10 28.43 -5.46 -20.88
N ALA A 11 29.28 -6.36 -20.39
CA ALA A 11 28.88 -7.74 -20.16
C ALA A 11 27.67 -7.78 -19.20
N PRO A 12 26.74 -8.74 -19.37
CA PRO A 12 25.63 -8.90 -18.43
C PRO A 12 26.16 -9.14 -17.01
N LEU A 13 25.48 -8.59 -16.01
CA LEU A 13 25.73 -8.84 -14.59
C LEU A 13 25.57 -10.34 -14.28
N CYS A 14 26.24 -10.83 -13.25
CA CYS A 14 25.95 -12.16 -12.75
C CYS A 14 24.56 -12.21 -12.08
N GLU A 15 24.06 -13.42 -11.82
CA GLU A 15 22.72 -13.61 -11.25
C GLU A 15 22.59 -12.93 -9.88
N GLU A 16 23.61 -13.02 -9.02
CA GLU A 16 23.58 -12.39 -7.69
C GLU A 16 23.58 -10.86 -7.77
N GLU A 17 24.42 -10.28 -8.63
CA GLU A 17 24.49 -8.83 -8.85
C GLU A 17 23.19 -8.27 -9.42
N PHE A 18 22.59 -9.00 -10.38
CA PHE A 18 21.33 -8.62 -10.97
C PHE A 18 20.17 -8.74 -9.96
N ALA A 19 20.16 -9.79 -9.14
CA ALA A 19 19.17 -9.96 -8.07
C ALA A 19 19.24 -8.81 -7.06
N ALA A 20 20.45 -8.44 -6.60
CA ALA A 20 20.64 -7.31 -5.70
C ALA A 20 20.18 -5.97 -6.31
N LEU A 21 20.42 -5.77 -7.60
CA LEU A 21 19.90 -4.60 -8.33
C LEU A 21 18.37 -4.57 -8.32
N LEU A 22 17.72 -5.70 -8.59
CA LEU A 22 16.26 -5.80 -8.58
C LEU A 22 15.69 -5.56 -7.18
N GLU A 23 16.32 -6.07 -6.12
CA GLU A 23 15.91 -5.81 -4.75
C GLU A 23 15.97 -4.31 -4.42
N GLY A 24 17.04 -3.62 -4.82
CA GLY A 24 17.16 -2.17 -4.67
C GLY A 24 16.05 -1.42 -5.43
N MET A 25 15.80 -1.79 -6.69
CA MET A 25 14.71 -1.19 -7.47
C MET A 25 13.35 -1.40 -6.81
N VAL A 26 13.05 -2.60 -6.32
CA VAL A 26 11.78 -2.87 -5.64
C VAL A 26 11.67 -2.04 -4.37
N ALA A 27 12.74 -1.90 -3.59
CA ALA A 27 12.75 -1.08 -2.38
C ALA A 27 12.53 0.41 -2.68
N ASP A 28 13.16 0.94 -3.72
CA ASP A 28 13.06 2.35 -4.12
C ASP A 28 11.66 2.74 -4.60
N PHE A 29 10.94 1.80 -5.24
CA PHE A 29 9.61 2.04 -5.82
C PHE A 29 8.47 1.35 -5.05
N ALA A 30 8.75 0.82 -3.85
CA ALA A 30 7.74 0.15 -3.05
C ALA A 30 6.63 1.14 -2.64
N PRO A 31 5.34 0.84 -2.91
CA PRO A 31 4.25 1.69 -2.47
C PRO A 31 4.11 1.68 -0.94
N LEU A 32 3.73 2.82 -0.37
CA LEU A 32 3.41 2.89 1.05
C LEU A 32 2.05 2.26 1.32
N VAL A 33 2.00 1.35 2.30
CA VAL A 33 0.75 0.69 2.70
C VAL A 33 0.02 1.56 3.73
N PHE A 34 -1.30 1.71 3.58
CA PHE A 34 -2.15 2.37 4.56
C PHE A 34 -3.48 1.64 4.74
N ALA A 35 -4.15 1.94 5.85
CA ALA A 35 -5.50 1.51 6.14
C ALA A 35 -6.45 2.70 6.24
N VAL A 36 -7.70 2.49 5.82
CA VAL A 36 -8.81 3.37 6.16
C VAL A 36 -9.55 2.75 7.35
N VAL A 37 -9.49 3.43 8.50
CA VAL A 37 -10.13 3.01 9.75
C VAL A 37 -11.41 3.80 9.94
N GLN A 38 -12.52 3.09 10.17
CA GLN A 38 -13.78 3.69 10.62
C GLN A 38 -13.84 3.65 12.15
N GLU A 39 -14.03 4.81 12.76
CA GLU A 39 -14.30 4.97 14.19
C GLU A 39 -15.82 5.06 14.42
N TYR A 40 -16.33 4.31 15.41
CA TYR A 40 -17.73 4.29 15.86
C TYR A 40 -17.86 4.88 17.26
N GLY A 41 -18.83 5.78 17.43
CA GLY A 41 -18.94 6.58 18.65
C GLY A 41 -17.72 7.48 18.85
N GLU A 42 -17.67 8.26 19.93
CA GLU A 42 -16.47 9.05 20.24
C GLU A 42 -15.33 8.12 20.72
N ARG A 43 -14.61 7.50 19.77
CA ARG A 43 -13.41 6.67 20.01
C ARG A 43 -13.68 5.43 20.87
N ILE A 44 -14.87 4.86 20.75
CA ILE A 44 -15.27 3.67 21.52
C ILE A 44 -14.84 2.41 20.79
N ASP A 45 -14.97 2.40 19.46
CA ASP A 45 -14.64 1.24 18.63
C ASP A 45 -14.08 1.68 17.27
N GLY A 46 -13.28 0.81 16.66
CA GLY A 46 -12.61 1.07 15.39
C GLY A 46 -12.42 -0.20 14.58
N ARG A 47 -12.70 -0.12 13.27
CA ARG A 47 -12.43 -1.24 12.34
C ARG A 47 -11.69 -0.78 11.10
N ILE A 48 -10.91 -1.68 10.51
CA ILE A 48 -10.31 -1.46 9.20
C ILE A 48 -11.39 -1.67 8.14
N ALA A 49 -11.79 -0.60 7.46
CA ALA A 49 -12.82 -0.65 6.42
C ALA A 49 -12.21 -0.91 5.03
N ALA A 50 -10.95 -0.53 4.82
CA ALA A 50 -10.22 -0.75 3.59
C ALA A 50 -8.70 -0.73 3.81
N TRP A 51 -7.99 -1.33 2.87
CA TRP A 51 -6.54 -1.23 2.71
C TRP A 51 -6.20 -0.48 1.43
N GLY A 52 -5.05 0.18 1.41
CA GLY A 52 -4.57 0.87 0.24
C GLY A 52 -3.06 0.83 0.06
N LEU A 53 -2.66 1.01 -1.20
CA LEU A 53 -1.29 1.20 -1.65
C LEU A 53 -1.17 2.62 -2.21
N ALA A 54 -0.26 3.41 -1.66
CA ALA A 54 0.08 4.73 -2.17
C ALA A 54 1.34 4.64 -3.03
N PHE A 55 1.17 4.87 -4.32
CA PHE A 55 2.25 5.13 -5.26
C PHE A 55 2.53 6.63 -5.31
N ASP A 56 3.64 7.02 -5.94
CA ASP A 56 4.01 8.43 -6.09
C ASP A 56 2.94 9.29 -6.79
N ASP A 57 2.17 8.69 -7.71
CA ASP A 57 1.21 9.39 -8.56
C ASP A 57 -0.27 9.11 -8.24
N ARG A 58 -0.55 8.07 -7.44
CA ARG A 58 -1.92 7.61 -7.18
C ARG A 58 -2.01 6.74 -5.92
N ALA A 59 -3.23 6.48 -5.49
CA ALA A 59 -3.55 5.48 -4.49
C ALA A 59 -4.57 4.48 -5.04
N GLU A 60 -4.31 3.20 -4.79
CA GLU A 60 -5.24 2.09 -5.04
C GLU A 60 -5.80 1.60 -3.71
N VAL A 61 -7.11 1.44 -3.61
CA VAL A 61 -7.81 1.10 -2.36
C VAL A 61 -8.78 -0.06 -2.58
N VAL A 62 -8.78 -1.02 -1.66
CA VAL A 62 -9.68 -2.18 -1.65
C VAL A 62 -10.42 -2.24 -0.32
N GLY A 63 -11.75 -2.31 -0.38
CA GLY A 63 -12.60 -2.49 0.80
C GLY A 63 -12.46 -3.88 1.41
N VAL A 64 -12.52 -3.97 2.75
CA VAL A 64 -12.46 -5.26 3.47
C VAL A 64 -13.77 -6.04 3.34
N ASP A 65 -14.89 -5.39 3.67
CA ASP A 65 -16.21 -6.03 3.70
C ASP A 65 -17.03 -5.82 2.42
N SER A 66 -16.43 -5.18 1.40
CA SER A 66 -17.13 -4.83 0.16
C SER A 66 -16.26 -5.11 -1.04
N GLY A 67 -16.87 -5.41 -2.19
CA GLY A 67 -16.16 -5.48 -3.46
C GLY A 67 -15.68 -4.11 -3.98
N LEU A 68 -15.67 -3.07 -3.15
CA LEU A 68 -15.27 -1.73 -3.52
C LEU A 68 -13.78 -1.69 -3.86
N ARG A 69 -13.47 -1.17 -5.05
CA ARG A 69 -12.11 -0.82 -5.48
C ARG A 69 -12.10 0.62 -5.95
N MET A 70 -11.07 1.37 -5.57
CA MET A 70 -10.93 2.79 -5.94
C MET A 70 -9.51 3.04 -6.44
N SER A 71 -9.40 3.75 -7.56
CA SER A 71 -8.16 4.38 -8.00
C SER A 71 -8.31 5.89 -7.81
N LEU A 72 -7.38 6.51 -7.10
CA LEU A 72 -7.49 7.88 -6.58
C LEU A 72 -6.19 8.64 -6.80
N SER A 73 -6.28 9.96 -6.93
CA SER A 73 -5.07 10.80 -7.09
C SER A 73 -4.25 10.93 -5.81
N THR A 74 -4.87 10.80 -4.63
CA THR A 74 -4.16 10.79 -3.34
C THR A 74 -4.87 9.85 -2.34
N PRO A 75 -4.15 9.31 -1.34
CA PRO A 75 -4.70 8.41 -0.33
C PRO A 75 -5.88 9.01 0.46
N GLU A 76 -5.83 10.30 0.80
CA GLU A 76 -6.83 10.99 1.64
C GLU A 76 -8.21 11.04 0.99
N ARG A 77 -8.28 10.97 -0.34
CA ARG A 77 -9.56 10.96 -1.06
C ARG A 77 -10.39 9.72 -0.74
N ALA A 78 -9.75 8.64 -0.27
CA ALA A 78 -10.43 7.41 0.11
C ALA A 78 -11.43 7.65 1.24
N LEU A 79 -11.16 8.58 2.16
CA LEU A 79 -12.01 8.86 3.33
C LEU A 79 -13.45 9.21 2.95
N ARG A 80 -13.66 9.85 1.80
CA ARG A 80 -15.00 10.20 1.28
C ARG A 80 -15.87 8.97 1.01
N GLY A 81 -15.26 7.84 0.65
CA GLY A 81 -15.97 6.57 0.42
C GLY A 81 -16.44 5.90 1.71
N PHE A 82 -15.75 6.15 2.82
CA PHE A 82 -15.91 5.42 4.09
C PHE A 82 -16.49 6.27 5.24
N ALA A 83 -16.71 7.57 5.05
CA ALA A 83 -17.33 8.44 6.07
C ALA A 83 -18.87 8.54 5.96
N ARG A 84 -19.57 7.49 5.50
CA ARG A 84 -21.03 7.52 5.31
C ARG A 84 -21.80 7.18 6.59
N GLY A 85 -22.18 8.21 7.36
CA GLY A 85 -23.08 8.12 8.52
C GLY A 85 -22.82 9.25 9.53
N GLU A 86 -23.84 9.74 10.24
CA GLU A 86 -23.73 10.87 11.19
C GLU A 86 -22.71 10.64 12.33
N HIS A 87 -22.41 9.38 12.64
CA HIS A 87 -21.51 9.00 13.74
C HIS A 87 -20.30 8.17 13.29
N ILE A 88 -19.98 8.16 12.00
CA ILE A 88 -18.83 7.42 11.46
C ILE A 88 -17.76 8.43 11.06
N ARG A 89 -16.60 8.35 11.70
CA ARG A 89 -15.39 9.08 11.27
C ARG A 89 -14.46 8.11 10.56
N ALA A 90 -13.95 8.49 9.39
CA ALA A 90 -12.93 7.73 8.69
C ALA A 90 -11.57 8.40 8.87
N ARG A 91 -10.53 7.61 9.12
CA ARG A 91 -9.14 8.07 9.24
C ARG A 91 -8.22 7.23 8.37
N LEU A 92 -7.20 7.89 7.84
CA LEU A 92 -6.11 7.24 7.16
C LEU A 92 -4.99 6.98 8.17
N VAL A 93 -4.52 5.74 8.22
CA VAL A 93 -3.43 5.30 9.09
C VAL A 93 -2.40 4.58 8.25
N TRP A 94 -1.17 5.10 8.23
CA TRP A 94 -0.05 4.44 7.55
C TRP A 94 0.34 3.17 8.29
N PHE A 95 0.60 2.10 7.55
CA PHE A 95 1.09 0.86 8.12
C PHE A 95 2.47 1.09 8.74
N ASN A 96 2.62 0.66 9.99
CA ASN A 96 3.89 0.66 10.70
C ASN A 96 4.12 -0.74 11.25
N ALA A 97 5.10 -1.46 10.68
CA ALA A 97 5.41 -2.83 11.07
C ALA A 97 5.82 -2.94 12.55
N ASP A 98 6.50 -1.92 13.07
CA ASP A 98 6.99 -1.90 14.46
C ASP A 98 5.88 -1.65 15.50
N ALA A 99 4.70 -1.20 15.05
CA ALA A 99 3.55 -0.96 15.92
C ALA A 99 2.75 -2.23 16.24
N ALA A 100 3.08 -3.37 15.61
CA ALA A 100 2.42 -4.63 15.89
C ALA A 100 2.64 -5.01 17.35
N THR A 101 1.55 -5.14 18.11
CA THR A 101 1.64 -5.70 19.46
C THR A 101 2.11 -7.16 19.31
N PRO A 102 3.23 -7.55 19.94
CA PRO A 102 3.64 -8.95 19.90
C PRO A 102 2.51 -9.80 20.48
N ALA A 103 2.11 -10.84 19.75
CA ALA A 103 1.15 -11.79 20.27
C ALA A 103 1.73 -12.38 21.56
N GLU A 104 1.05 -12.17 22.69
CA GLU A 104 1.34 -12.94 23.89
C GLU A 104 1.22 -14.43 23.51
N THR A 105 2.36 -15.13 23.54
CA THR A 105 2.44 -16.57 23.22
C THR A 105 2.23 -17.37 24.48
#